data_AF-A0A8J3BC85-F1
#
_entry.id   AF-A0A8J3BC85-F1
#
_cell.length_a   1.000
_cell.length_b   1.000
_cell.length_c   1.000
_cell.angle_alpha   90.00
_cell.angle_beta   90.00
_cell.angle_gamma   90.00
#
_symmetry.space_group_name_H-M   'P 1'
#
loop_
_entity.id
_entity.type
_entity.pdbx_description
1 polymer ?
#
loop_
_entity_poly.entity_id
_entity_poly.type
_entity_poly.pdbx_seq_one_letter_code
_entity_poly.pdbx_strand_id
1 'polypeptide(L)'
;MKGNKSTMKTFGNIRFKKKTVQRFQEFSKRFFKTHTEALDTMLDFFLYNEISPKETLGPNARTLEANIKKRINGLVSIVKDIEKNQTRPTTAMLQLLFEKTPAKQKQPRLVEVKRSNKPANDPFFATSLEAIELRKEKNALKRDLRETKQQFEDILFSKIRIVKSSFGKPRLHLDMALEDYEALKEKIKNA
;
A
#
# COMPACT_ATOMS: atom_id res chain seq x y z
N MET A 1 -40.26 -18.26 62.09
CA MET A 1 -39.42 -17.60 61.06
C MET A 1 -40.34 -17.08 59.95
N LYS A 2 -40.57 -15.76 59.86
CA LYS A 2 -41.37 -15.16 58.78
C LYS A 2 -40.47 -15.02 57.55
N GLY A 3 -40.70 -15.84 56.54
CA GLY A 3 -40.00 -15.79 55.25
C GLY A 3 -40.33 -14.48 54.54
N ASN A 4 -39.29 -13.66 54.32
CA ASN A 4 -39.39 -12.39 53.62
C ASN A 4 -39.51 -12.68 52.11
N LYS A 5 -40.73 -12.80 51.59
CA LYS A 5 -40.99 -12.82 50.14
C LYS A 5 -40.69 -11.43 49.60
N SER A 6 -39.52 -11.25 48.99
CA SER A 6 -39.24 -10.12 48.12
C SER A 6 -40.28 -10.12 46.98
N THR A 7 -41.30 -9.28 47.09
CA THR A 7 -42.27 -9.05 46.02
C THR A 7 -41.54 -8.31 44.90
N MET A 8 -41.09 -9.03 43.88
CA MET A 8 -40.68 -8.40 42.63
C MET A 8 -41.87 -7.60 42.10
N LYS A 9 -41.76 -6.27 42.11
CA LYS A 9 -42.80 -5.39 41.57
C LYS A 9 -42.79 -5.55 40.04
N THR A 10 -43.73 -6.32 39.52
CA THR A 10 -43.83 -6.62 38.07
C THR A 10 -44.16 -5.38 37.23
N PHE A 11 -44.82 -4.38 37.81
CA PHE A 11 -45.21 -3.15 37.10
C PHE A 11 -44.94 -1.89 37.94
N GLY A 12 -44.48 -0.84 37.26
CA GLY A 12 -44.34 0.51 37.80
C GLY A 12 -45.38 1.47 37.21
N ASN A 13 -45.73 2.53 37.94
CA ASN A 13 -46.63 3.58 37.46
C ASN A 13 -45.85 4.88 37.23
N ILE A 14 -46.00 5.47 36.05
CA ILE A 14 -45.45 6.78 35.69
C ILE A 14 -46.59 7.64 35.15
N ARG A 15 -46.69 8.87 35.64
CA ARG A 15 -47.70 9.83 35.21
C ARG A 15 -47.16 10.76 34.14
N PHE A 16 -47.89 10.87 33.03
CA PHE A 16 -47.58 11.76 31.91
C PHE A 16 -48.74 12.72 31.62
N LYS A 17 -48.44 13.83 30.94
CA LYS A 17 -49.48 14.74 30.43
C LYS A 17 -50.36 14.01 29.41
N LYS A 18 -51.67 14.25 29.44
CA LYS A 18 -52.65 13.57 28.56
C LYS A 18 -52.29 13.62 27.07
N LYS A 19 -51.83 14.78 26.58
CA LYS A 19 -51.38 14.95 25.18
C LYS A 19 -50.20 14.02 24.82
N THR A 20 -49.24 13.89 25.73
CA THR A 20 -48.07 13.02 25.54
C THR A 20 -48.47 11.55 25.56
N VAL A 21 -49.38 11.16 26.46
CA VAL A 21 -49.93 9.79 26.52
C VAL A 21 -50.61 9.41 25.23
N GLN A 22 -51.47 10.28 24.67
CA GLN A 22 -52.16 10.03 23.42
C GLN A 22 -51.18 9.81 22.26
N ARG A 23 -50.19 10.69 22.11
CA ARG A 23 -49.15 10.57 21.07
C ARG A 23 -48.33 9.29 21.22
N PHE A 24 -47.97 8.90 22.45
CA PHE A 24 -47.27 7.65 22.71
C PHE A 24 -48.13 6.41 22.43
N GLN A 25 -49.42 6.44 22.78
CA GLN A 25 -50.35 5.35 22.50
C GLN A 25 -50.55 5.13 21.00
N GLU A 26 -50.70 6.20 20.22
CA GLU A 26 -50.78 6.14 18.75
C GLU A 26 -49.51 5.56 18.14
N PHE A 27 -48.34 6.03 18.58
CA PHE A 27 -47.05 5.51 18.14
C PHE A 27 -46.89 4.02 18.48
N SER A 28 -47.14 3.65 19.75
CA SER A 28 -46.96 2.29 20.23
C SER A 28 -47.89 1.31 19.48
N LYS A 29 -49.16 1.68 19.25
CA LYS A 29 -50.10 0.86 18.46
C LYS A 29 -49.67 0.67 17.01
N ARG A 30 -48.91 1.61 16.44
CA ARG A 30 -48.48 1.56 15.03
C ARG A 30 -47.28 0.65 14.82
N PHE A 31 -46.35 0.60 15.78
CA PHE A 31 -45.05 -0.06 15.59
C PHE A 31 -44.81 -1.26 16.52
N PHE A 32 -45.58 -1.41 17.61
CA PHE A 32 -45.31 -2.39 18.67
C PHE A 32 -46.57 -3.11 19.13
N LYS A 33 -46.39 -4.26 19.80
CA LYS A 33 -47.49 -5.04 20.38
C LYS A 33 -47.89 -4.54 21.76
N THR A 34 -46.93 -4.07 22.56
CA THR A 34 -47.17 -3.57 23.92
C THR A 34 -46.55 -2.20 24.16
N HIS A 35 -47.12 -1.46 25.12
CA HIS A 35 -46.59 -0.16 25.54
C HIS A 35 -45.23 -0.28 26.25
N THR A 36 -45.01 -1.35 27.00
CA THR A 36 -43.72 -1.61 27.66
C THR A 36 -42.62 -1.83 26.62
N GLU A 37 -42.87 -2.69 25.63
CA GLU A 37 -41.92 -2.96 24.54
C GLU A 37 -41.59 -1.70 23.72
N ALA A 38 -42.58 -0.86 23.43
CA ALA A 38 -42.36 0.40 22.73
C ALA A 38 -41.47 1.38 23.53
N LEU A 39 -41.63 1.43 24.86
CA LEU A 39 -40.81 2.28 25.71
C LEU A 39 -39.38 1.75 25.83
N ASP A 40 -39.24 0.44 26.02
CA ASP A 40 -37.95 -0.24 26.19
C ASP A 40 -37.09 -0.08 24.93
N THR A 41 -37.67 -0.37 23.77
CA THR A 41 -37.00 -0.20 22.47
C THR A 41 -36.66 1.25 22.16
N MET A 42 -37.45 2.24 22.61
CA MET A 42 -37.06 3.65 22.49
C MET A 42 -35.83 3.97 23.34
N LEU A 43 -35.77 3.49 24.58
CA LEU A 43 -34.64 3.72 25.47
C LEU A 43 -33.37 3.07 24.91
N ASP A 44 -33.49 1.81 24.50
CA ASP A 44 -32.41 1.07 23.84
C ASP A 44 -31.94 1.76 22.57
N PHE A 45 -32.86 2.30 21.74
CA PHE A 45 -32.49 3.02 20.53
C PHE A 45 -31.57 4.22 20.84
N PHE A 46 -31.90 5.04 21.83
CA PHE A 46 -31.05 6.17 22.19
C PHE A 46 -29.73 5.74 22.83
N LEU A 47 -29.76 4.69 23.66
CA LEU A 47 -28.58 4.20 24.36
C LEU A 47 -27.58 3.53 23.39
N TYR A 48 -28.03 2.57 22.58
CA TYR A 48 -27.16 1.81 21.68
C TYR A 48 -26.60 2.65 20.53
N ASN A 49 -27.35 3.65 20.06
CA ASN A 49 -26.88 4.53 19.00
C ASN A 49 -26.15 5.77 19.54
N GLU A 50 -26.05 5.94 20.86
CA GLU A 50 -25.46 7.10 21.53
C GLU A 50 -26.03 8.44 21.03
N ILE A 51 -27.30 8.44 20.62
CA ILE A 51 -27.99 9.63 20.10
C ILE A 51 -28.70 10.33 21.24
N SER A 52 -28.46 11.63 21.39
CA SER A 52 -29.24 12.45 22.32
C SER A 52 -30.67 12.65 21.80
N PRO A 53 -31.71 12.46 22.62
CA PRO A 53 -33.10 12.79 22.24
C PRO A 53 -33.32 14.28 21.90
N LYS A 54 -32.34 15.14 22.21
CA LYS A 54 -32.34 16.57 21.89
C LYS A 54 -31.62 16.89 20.58
N GLU A 55 -30.88 15.96 20.01
CA GLU A 55 -30.18 16.14 18.74
C GLU A 55 -31.13 15.92 17.56
N THR A 56 -31.03 16.79 16.56
CA THR A 56 -31.79 16.68 15.33
C THR A 56 -30.95 15.97 14.27
N LEU A 57 -31.22 14.69 14.00
CA LEU A 57 -30.52 13.90 12.98
C LEU A 57 -30.96 14.20 11.54
N GLY A 58 -31.46 15.41 11.31
CA GLY A 58 -32.13 15.79 10.07
C GLY A 58 -33.46 15.05 9.85
N PRO A 59 -34.10 15.25 8.69
CA PRO A 59 -35.46 14.77 8.45
C PRO A 59 -35.56 13.25 8.24
N ASN A 60 -34.49 12.56 7.85
CA ASN A 60 -34.45 11.11 7.63
C ASN A 60 -33.01 10.58 7.66
N ALA A 61 -32.78 9.39 8.23
CA ALA A 61 -31.47 8.70 8.17
C ALA A 61 -30.93 8.55 6.73
N ARG A 62 -31.83 8.42 5.74
CA ARG A 62 -31.47 8.40 4.31
C ARG A 62 -30.81 9.70 3.82
N THR A 63 -31.21 10.85 4.36
CA THR A 63 -30.59 12.14 4.00
C THR A 63 -29.19 12.27 4.60
N LEU A 64 -29.00 11.75 5.82
CA LEU A 64 -27.68 11.66 6.45
C LEU A 64 -26.75 10.75 5.64
N GLU A 65 -27.22 9.57 5.23
CA GLU A 65 -26.47 8.64 4.38
C GLU A 65 -26.06 9.28 3.05
N ALA A 66 -26.98 10.01 2.39
CA ALA A 66 -26.70 10.72 1.15
C ALA A 66 -25.61 11.81 1.33
N ASN A 67 -25.65 12.54 2.45
CA ASN A 67 -24.64 13.55 2.77
C ASN A 67 -23.26 12.92 3.04
N ILE A 68 -23.22 11.78 3.75
CA ILE A 68 -21.98 11.04 4.00
C ILE A 68 -21.40 10.52 2.67
N LYS A 69 -22.23 9.90 1.81
CA LYS A 69 -21.82 9.43 0.48
C LYS A 69 -21.23 10.54 -0.38
N LYS A 70 -21.84 11.73 -0.39
CA LYS A 70 -21.31 12.89 -1.11
C LYS A 70 -19.93 13.31 -0.58
N ARG A 71 -19.75 13.35 0.75
CA ARG A 71 -18.45 13.68 1.36
C ARG A 71 -17.37 12.65 0.99
N ILE A 72 -17.70 11.36 1.05
CA ILE A 72 -16.76 10.28 0.67
C ILE A 72 -16.38 10.39 -0.80
N ASN A 73 -17.33 10.63 -1.70
CA ASN A 73 -17.03 10.81 -3.13
C ASN A 73 -16.12 12.02 -3.37
N GLY A 74 -16.32 13.11 -2.62
CA GLY A 74 -15.42 14.27 -2.62
C GLY A 74 -14.00 13.89 -2.20
N LEU A 75 -13.84 13.17 -1.10
CA LEU A 75 -12.53 12.68 -0.65
C LEU A 75 -11.85 11.76 -1.68
N VAL A 76 -12.59 10.82 -2.27
CA VAL A 76 -12.07 9.94 -3.33
C VAL A 76 -11.60 10.76 -4.53
N SER A 77 -12.33 11.81 -4.90
CA SER A 77 -11.92 12.69 -6.01
C SER A 77 -10.62 13.43 -5.71
N ILE A 78 -10.45 13.95 -4.49
CA ILE A 78 -9.21 14.62 -4.06
C ILE A 78 -8.03 13.64 -4.09
N VAL A 79 -8.20 12.44 -3.53
CA VAL A 79 -7.14 11.42 -3.53
C VAL A 79 -6.75 11.02 -4.96
N LYS A 80 -7.73 10.83 -5.85
CA LYS A 80 -7.47 10.54 -7.27
C LYS A 80 -6.75 11.69 -7.98
N ASP A 81 -7.08 12.93 -7.63
CA ASP A 81 -6.43 14.11 -8.22
C ASP A 81 -4.96 14.22 -7.78
N ILE A 82 -4.69 14.04 -6.48
CA ILE A 82 -3.32 13.94 -5.94
C ILE A 82 -2.56 12.80 -6.63
N GLU A 83 -3.20 11.64 -6.83
CA GLU A 83 -2.58 10.51 -7.50
C GLU A 83 -2.19 10.84 -8.95
N LYS A 84 -3.11 11.48 -9.69
CA LYS A 84 -2.93 11.82 -11.09
C LYS A 84 -1.89 12.92 -11.30
N ASN A 85 -1.91 13.97 -10.48
CA ASN A 85 -1.13 15.18 -10.71
C ASN A 85 0.21 15.20 -9.98
N GLN A 86 0.33 14.50 -8.84
CA GLN A 86 1.55 14.51 -8.03
C GLN A 86 2.23 13.13 -8.01
N THR A 87 1.57 12.09 -7.50
CA THR A 87 2.32 10.85 -7.17
C THR A 87 2.65 9.99 -8.39
N ARG A 88 1.76 9.86 -9.38
CA ARG A 88 2.03 9.12 -10.63
C ARG A 88 3.19 9.71 -11.44
N PRO A 89 3.22 11.01 -11.78
CA PRO A 89 4.34 11.57 -12.55
C PRO A 89 5.65 11.48 -11.77
N THR A 90 5.67 11.72 -10.46
CA THR A 90 6.88 11.53 -9.64
C THR A 90 7.36 10.08 -9.66
N THR A 91 6.43 9.12 -9.58
CA THR A 91 6.78 7.69 -9.67
C THR A 91 7.35 7.34 -11.05
N ALA A 92 6.75 7.84 -12.13
CA ALA A 92 7.24 7.62 -13.48
C ALA A 92 8.64 8.24 -13.68
N MET A 93 8.86 9.45 -13.18
CA MET A 93 10.17 10.12 -13.24
C MET A 93 11.24 9.33 -12.48
N LEU A 94 10.93 8.83 -11.28
CA LEU A 94 11.85 7.97 -10.52
C LEU A 94 12.12 6.64 -11.24
N GLN A 95 11.11 6.03 -11.87
CA GLN A 95 11.31 4.81 -12.66
C GLN A 95 12.25 5.04 -13.85
N LEU A 96 12.12 6.19 -14.53
CA LEU A 96 13.04 6.59 -15.61
C LEU A 96 14.46 6.81 -15.09
N LEU A 97 14.62 7.50 -13.96
CA LEU A 97 15.93 7.75 -13.33
C LEU A 97 16.66 6.47 -12.90
N PHE A 98 15.91 5.46 -12.47
CA PHE A 98 16.47 4.19 -11.99
C PHE A 98 16.44 3.05 -13.03
N GLU A 99 16.15 3.35 -14.31
CA GLU A 99 16.05 2.37 -15.41
C GLU A 99 15.18 1.14 -15.04
N LYS A 100 14.20 1.30 -14.14
CA LYS A 100 13.33 0.20 -13.75
C LYS A 100 12.31 0.01 -14.86
N THR A 101 12.41 -1.11 -15.58
CA THR A 101 11.30 -1.60 -16.41
C THR A 101 10.08 -1.77 -15.50
N PRO A 102 8.90 -1.24 -15.85
CA PRO A 102 7.73 -1.38 -15.02
C PRO A 102 7.38 -2.87 -14.94
N ALA A 103 7.61 -3.48 -13.77
CA ALA A 103 7.11 -4.81 -13.50
C ALA A 103 5.58 -4.74 -13.65
N LYS A 104 5.02 -5.55 -14.56
CA LYS A 104 3.58 -5.65 -14.82
C LYS A 104 2.83 -5.59 -13.50
N GLN A 105 2.01 -4.54 -13.36
CA GLN A 105 1.25 -4.24 -12.15
C GLN A 105 0.37 -5.45 -11.81
N LYS A 106 0.81 -6.29 -10.85
CA LYS A 106 -0.08 -7.23 -10.19
C LYS A 106 -1.01 -6.39 -9.34
N GLN A 107 -2.31 -6.52 -9.56
CA GLN A 107 -3.34 -5.78 -8.83
C GLN A 107 -3.07 -5.84 -7.32
N PRO A 108 -3.02 -4.70 -6.61
CA PRO A 108 -2.75 -4.70 -5.18
C PRO A 108 -3.91 -5.37 -4.44
N ARG A 109 -3.62 -6.48 -3.76
CA ARG A 109 -4.55 -7.06 -2.78
C ARG A 109 -4.71 -6.06 -1.64
N LEU A 110 -5.95 -5.64 -1.37
CA LEU A 110 -6.27 -4.82 -0.21
C LEU A 110 -6.04 -5.64 1.06
N VAL A 111 -5.11 -5.20 1.91
CA VAL A 111 -4.85 -5.80 3.23
C VAL A 111 -5.12 -4.71 4.27
N GLU A 112 -5.95 -5.01 5.26
CA GLU A 112 -6.25 -4.10 6.36
C GLU A 112 -5.01 -3.93 7.26
N VAL A 113 -4.44 -2.72 7.27
CA VAL A 113 -3.26 -2.40 8.10
C VAL A 113 -3.73 -1.82 9.43
N LYS A 114 -3.53 -2.56 10.52
CA LYS A 114 -3.63 -2.03 11.89
C LYS A 114 -2.51 -1.02 12.11
N ARG A 115 -2.83 0.28 12.15
CA ARG A 115 -1.87 1.36 12.36
C ARG A 115 -1.36 1.31 13.81
N SER A 116 -0.11 0.88 14.00
CA SER A 116 0.62 1.15 15.22
C SER A 116 1.34 2.50 15.05
N ASN A 117 1.05 3.44 15.94
CA ASN A 117 1.74 4.72 16.00
C ASN A 117 3.19 4.48 16.47
N LYS A 118 4.16 4.54 15.56
CA LYS A 118 5.57 4.76 15.88
C LYS A 118 6.15 5.79 14.92
N PRO A 119 6.85 6.83 15.40
CA PRO A 119 7.42 7.85 14.55
C PRO A 119 8.76 7.39 13.95
N ALA A 120 8.94 7.77 12.68
CA ALA A 120 10.18 8.21 12.04
C ALA A 120 11.49 7.57 12.54
N ASN A 121 11.74 6.34 12.10
CA ASN A 121 13.06 5.84 11.70
C ASN A 121 12.81 4.48 11.07
N ASP A 122 12.25 4.47 9.86
CA ASP A 122 12.02 3.25 9.12
C ASP A 122 13.37 2.75 8.58
N PRO A 123 13.96 1.65 9.12
CA PRO A 123 15.17 1.04 8.56
C PRO A 123 14.97 0.61 7.11
N PHE A 124 13.72 0.57 6.65
CA PHE A 124 13.34 0.35 5.26
C PHE A 124 13.98 1.36 4.29
N PHE A 125 14.06 2.65 4.64
CA PHE A 125 14.62 3.66 3.73
C PHE A 125 16.15 3.60 3.65
N ALA A 126 16.84 3.42 4.78
CA ALA A 126 18.30 3.24 4.81
C ALA A 126 18.71 2.00 4.00
N THR A 127 18.03 0.87 4.24
CA THR A 127 18.23 -0.37 3.46
C THR A 127 17.92 -0.16 1.98
N SER A 128 16.93 0.67 1.65
CA SER A 128 16.57 0.95 0.25
C SER A 128 17.63 1.76 -0.49
N LEU A 129 18.30 2.71 0.17
CA LEU A 129 19.37 3.52 -0.41
C LEU A 129 20.63 2.68 -0.64
N GLU A 130 21.04 1.92 0.37
CA GLU A 130 22.15 0.96 0.25
C GLU A 130 21.89 -0.07 -0.86
N ALA A 131 20.66 -0.58 -0.96
CA ALA A 131 20.26 -1.47 -2.05
C ALA A 131 20.26 -0.80 -3.44
N ILE A 132 20.08 0.53 -3.52
CA ILE A 132 20.18 1.29 -4.77
C ILE A 132 21.66 1.48 -5.15
N GLU A 133 22.51 1.83 -4.19
CA GLU A 133 23.96 2.01 -4.39
C GLU A 133 24.61 0.71 -4.86
N LEU A 134 24.36 -0.40 -4.16
CA LEU A 134 24.85 -1.72 -4.55
C LEU A 134 24.41 -2.13 -5.96
N ARG A 135 23.20 -1.75 -6.38
CA ARG A 135 22.73 -2.01 -7.75
C ARG A 135 23.44 -1.15 -8.78
N LYS A 136 23.72 0.11 -8.47
CA LYS A 136 24.47 1.01 -9.34
C LYS A 136 25.87 0.47 -9.58
N GLU A 137 26.56 0.07 -8.52
CA GLU A 137 27.88 -0.55 -8.59
C GLU A 137 27.86 -1.84 -9.42
N LYS A 138 26.91 -2.74 -9.14
CA LYS A 138 26.75 -3.98 -9.92
C LYS A 138 26.53 -3.71 -11.41
N ASN A 139 25.74 -2.70 -11.75
CA ASN A 139 25.48 -2.33 -13.14
C ASN A 139 26.72 -1.72 -13.81
N ALA A 140 27.49 -0.89 -13.10
CA ALA A 140 28.76 -0.36 -13.59
C ALA A 140 29.75 -1.50 -13.85
N LEU A 141 29.99 -2.37 -12.87
CA LEU A 141 30.86 -3.54 -13.03
C LEU A 141 30.44 -4.45 -14.18
N LYS A 142 29.12 -4.61 -14.41
CA LYS A 142 28.62 -5.41 -15.53
C LYS A 142 28.89 -4.75 -16.89
N ARG A 143 28.89 -3.42 -16.97
CA ARG A 143 29.27 -2.67 -18.19
C ARG A 143 30.77 -2.83 -18.44
N ASP A 144 31.60 -2.61 -17.42
CA ASP A 144 33.06 -2.77 -17.52
C ASP A 144 33.44 -4.19 -17.95
N LEU A 145 32.79 -5.21 -17.37
CA LEU A 145 32.97 -6.61 -17.77
C LEU A 145 32.54 -6.89 -19.21
N ARG A 146 31.56 -6.15 -19.73
CA ARG A 146 31.11 -6.31 -21.12
C ARG A 146 32.09 -5.65 -22.07
N GLU A 147 32.59 -4.46 -21.74
CA GLU A 147 33.58 -3.73 -22.52
C GLU A 147 34.91 -4.49 -22.58
N THR A 148 35.41 -4.98 -21.44
CA THR A 148 36.62 -5.81 -21.40
C THR A 148 36.47 -7.09 -22.21
N LYS A 149 35.30 -7.75 -22.15
CA LYS A 149 35.02 -8.91 -23.02
C LYS A 149 35.03 -8.56 -24.50
N GLN A 150 34.43 -7.45 -24.89
CA GLN A 150 34.44 -6.99 -26.29
C GLN A 150 35.86 -6.68 -26.75
N GLN A 151 36.65 -5.96 -25.95
CA GLN A 151 38.06 -5.71 -26.23
C GLN A 151 38.86 -7.01 -26.40
N PHE A 152 38.58 -8.01 -25.56
CA PHE A 152 39.23 -9.31 -25.66
C PHE A 152 38.81 -10.08 -26.92
N GLU A 153 37.51 -10.09 -27.25
CA GLU A 153 36.99 -10.66 -28.49
C GLU A 153 37.62 -9.98 -29.71
N ASP A 154 37.72 -8.65 -29.73
CA ASP A 154 38.35 -7.91 -30.82
C ASP A 154 39.82 -8.31 -31.00
N ILE A 155 40.58 -8.42 -29.91
CA ILE A 155 41.99 -8.86 -29.96
C ILE A 155 42.09 -10.30 -30.46
N LEU A 156 41.27 -11.22 -29.94
CA LEU A 156 41.30 -12.63 -30.34
C LEU A 156 40.92 -12.82 -31.80
N PHE A 157 39.86 -12.16 -32.29
CA PHE A 157 39.34 -12.39 -33.63
C PHE A 157 40.08 -11.60 -34.72
N SER A 158 40.67 -10.45 -34.40
CA SER A 158 41.41 -9.66 -35.40
C SER A 158 42.89 -10.02 -35.52
N LYS A 159 43.55 -10.42 -34.40
CA LYS A 159 45.00 -10.60 -34.36
C LYS A 159 45.46 -12.07 -34.37
N ILE A 160 44.58 -13.05 -34.13
CA ILE A 160 44.99 -14.46 -34.14
C ILE A 160 44.89 -15.05 -35.55
N ARG A 161 46.00 -15.56 -36.06
CA ARG A 161 46.08 -16.29 -37.33
C ARG A 161 46.49 -17.75 -37.11
N ILE A 162 45.93 -18.64 -37.92
CA ILE A 162 46.28 -20.05 -37.93
C ILE A 162 47.47 -20.25 -38.87
N VAL A 163 48.61 -20.68 -38.34
CA VAL A 163 49.77 -21.05 -39.14
C VAL A 163 49.79 -22.58 -39.27
N LYS A 164 49.64 -23.07 -40.50
CA LYS A 164 49.76 -24.51 -40.81
C LYS A 164 51.25 -24.86 -40.92
N SER A 165 51.70 -25.78 -40.07
CA SER A 165 53.07 -26.30 -40.11
C SER A 165 53.14 -27.47 -41.09
N SER A 166 54.20 -27.55 -41.89
CA SER A 166 54.44 -28.60 -42.88
C SER A 166 54.68 -29.99 -42.26
N PHE A 167 55.10 -30.06 -41.00
CA PHE A 167 55.36 -31.32 -40.28
C PHE A 167 54.81 -31.30 -38.84
N GLY A 168 53.58 -30.82 -38.65
CA GLY A 168 52.96 -30.84 -37.33
C GLY A 168 51.55 -30.27 -37.27
N LYS A 169 50.93 -30.35 -36.09
CA LYS A 169 49.59 -29.80 -35.85
C LYS A 169 49.61 -28.27 -36.00
N PRO A 170 48.58 -27.65 -36.61
CA PRO A 170 48.51 -26.21 -36.79
C PRO A 170 48.55 -25.47 -35.45
N ARG A 171 49.20 -24.31 -35.42
CA ARG A 171 49.35 -23.47 -34.21
C ARG A 171 48.72 -22.10 -34.44
N LEU A 172 48.22 -21.50 -33.36
CA LEU A 172 47.71 -20.13 -33.35
C LEU A 172 48.86 -19.17 -33.10
N HIS A 173 49.00 -18.15 -33.94
CA HIS A 173 49.97 -17.08 -33.80
C HIS A 173 49.23 -15.76 -33.58
N LEU A 174 49.65 -15.00 -32.57
CA LEU A 174 49.09 -13.69 -32.24
C LEU A 174 49.95 -12.63 -32.93
N ASP A 175 49.36 -11.96 -33.92
CA ASP A 175 50.01 -10.92 -34.71
C ASP A 175 49.88 -9.57 -33.99
N MET A 176 50.81 -9.26 -33.09
CA MET A 176 50.84 -8.01 -32.33
C MET A 176 52.27 -7.50 -32.11
N ALA A 177 52.41 -6.18 -31.96
CA ALA A 177 53.68 -5.55 -31.59
C ALA A 177 54.08 -5.89 -30.14
N LEU A 178 55.38 -5.90 -29.87
CA LEU A 178 55.91 -6.23 -28.53
C LEU A 178 55.44 -5.22 -27.46
N GLU A 179 55.35 -3.93 -27.83
CA GLU A 179 54.87 -2.84 -26.99
C GLU A 179 53.40 -3.04 -26.56
N ASP A 180 52.53 -3.44 -27.50
CA ASP A 180 51.12 -3.76 -27.22
C ASP A 180 51.00 -4.94 -26.26
N TYR A 181 51.89 -5.93 -26.37
CA TYR A 181 51.89 -7.12 -25.52
C TYR A 181 52.31 -6.78 -24.10
N GLU A 182 53.34 -5.96 -23.93
CA GLU A 182 53.79 -5.51 -22.62
C GLU A 182 52.72 -4.63 -21.94
N ALA A 183 52.12 -3.70 -22.68
CA ALA A 183 51.01 -2.90 -22.17
C ALA A 183 49.80 -3.76 -21.74
N LEU A 184 49.48 -4.82 -22.50
CA LEU A 184 48.41 -5.76 -22.16
C LEU A 184 48.78 -6.61 -20.93
N LYS A 185 50.04 -7.05 -20.83
CA LYS A 185 50.56 -7.81 -19.69
C LYS A 185 50.55 -6.99 -18.40
N GLU A 186 50.92 -5.70 -18.46
CA GLU A 186 50.84 -4.80 -17.32
C GLU A 186 49.40 -4.53 -16.90
N LYS A 187 48.50 -4.30 -17.87
CA LYS A 187 47.06 -4.12 -17.59
C LYS A 187 46.44 -5.33 -16.90
N ILE A 188 46.82 -6.56 -17.26
CA ILE A 188 46.32 -7.78 -16.62
C ILE A 188 46.96 -8.02 -15.24
N LYS A 189 48.21 -7.61 -15.03
CA LYS A 189 48.88 -7.73 -13.72
C LYS A 189 48.36 -6.73 -12.68
N ASN A 190 47.88 -5.58 -13.13
CA ASN A 190 47.45 -4.47 -12.29
C ASN A 190 45.91 -4.33 -12.20
N ALA A 191 45.14 -5.23 -12.82
CA ALA A 191 43.68 -5.32 -12.74
C ALA A 191 43.26 -6.32 -11.66
#